data_AF-A0A3D5FSK2-F1
#
_entry.id   AF-A0A3D5FSK2-F1
#
_cell.length_a   1.000
_cell.length_b   1.000
_cell.length_c   1.000
_cell.angle_alpha   90.00
_cell.angle_beta   90.00
_cell.angle_gamma   90.00
#
_symmetry.space_group_name_H-M   'P 1'
#
loop_
_entity.id
_entity.type
_entity.pdbx_description
1 polymer ?
#
loop_
_entity_poly.entity_id
_entity_poly.type
_entity_poly.pdbx_seq_one_letter_code
_entity_poly.pdbx_strand_id
1 'polypeptide(L)'
;MLQRWPYGTGPVPRDSREAAARDGAAVPRVVRLLLPDSGSLCGLSGLWRYSTCLANDLNPRPPRLSKGPVSAADTYIVSDVHLGNRHCHLEQFGQFLDDLPAEACLVLNGDIIDEPDDPLPEADAQILRRLVAESKKRQVVWVYGNHDEEVAIDDAGEIQFVERWIVGERVLVMHGDEHDDLMPRHDLFKRLFKKLHRFRIRLGFADVHVADYAKKWGFLYRVLTKHVATKALHTATTEGYDVITCGHTHAPIDMTVEGRRYLNTGCWTETPAFVVIVHEEGVDYRPFPSTNGDVTGGREAPR
;
A
#
# COMPACT_ATOMS: atom_id res chain seq x y z
N MET A 1 -1.76 -27.54 -50.79
CA MET A 1 -0.54 -27.29 -50.00
C MET A 1 -0.78 -27.92 -48.63
N LEU A 2 -0.32 -29.16 -48.47
CA LEU A 2 -0.51 -30.02 -47.31
C LEU A 2 0.85 -30.18 -46.63
N GLN A 3 0.97 -29.87 -45.34
CA GLN A 3 2.06 -30.38 -44.52
C GLN A 3 1.52 -30.86 -43.16
N ARG A 4 1.51 -32.18 -43.01
CA ARG A 4 1.36 -32.92 -41.76
C ARG A 4 2.69 -32.87 -41.00
N TRP A 5 2.63 -32.67 -39.69
CA TRP A 5 3.75 -32.95 -38.77
C TRP A 5 3.55 -34.35 -38.15
N PRO A 6 4.58 -35.21 -38.07
CA PRO A 6 4.48 -36.52 -37.44
C PRO A 6 4.74 -36.45 -35.94
N TYR A 7 3.98 -37.24 -35.18
CA TYR A 7 4.30 -37.62 -33.80
C TYR A 7 5.55 -38.50 -33.79
N GLY A 8 6.56 -38.11 -33.02
CA GLY A 8 7.74 -38.90 -32.71
C GLY A 8 7.87 -39.10 -31.21
N THR A 9 7.67 -40.33 -30.76
CA THR A 9 7.93 -40.82 -29.40
C THR A 9 9.44 -41.01 -29.21
N GLY A 10 10.03 -40.26 -28.27
CA GLY A 10 11.43 -40.42 -27.82
C GLY A 10 11.50 -40.43 -26.28
N PRO A 11 12.50 -41.08 -25.67
CA PRO A 11 12.51 -41.40 -24.25
C PRO A 11 12.71 -40.17 -23.37
N VAL A 12 11.99 -40.14 -22.25
CA VAL A 12 12.07 -39.13 -21.18
C VAL A 12 13.46 -39.19 -20.52
N PRO A 13 14.26 -38.11 -20.51
CA PRO A 13 15.43 -38.04 -19.66
C PRO A 13 14.98 -37.81 -18.21
N ARG A 14 15.47 -38.68 -17.31
CA ARG A 14 15.41 -38.49 -15.86
C ARG A 14 16.23 -37.27 -15.45
N ASP A 15 15.75 -36.62 -14.39
CA ASP A 15 16.40 -35.58 -13.59
C ASP A 15 16.80 -34.27 -14.27
N SER A 16 15.85 -33.33 -14.29
CA SER A 16 16.09 -31.89 -14.47
C SER A 16 16.05 -31.11 -13.15
N ARG A 17 16.29 -31.77 -12.00
CA ARG A 17 16.33 -31.13 -10.67
C ARG A 17 17.66 -30.46 -10.30
N GLU A 18 18.69 -30.50 -11.16
CA GLU A 18 20.03 -29.96 -10.82
C GLU A 18 20.57 -28.87 -11.76
N ALA A 19 19.73 -28.24 -12.60
CA ALA A 19 20.19 -27.21 -13.54
C ALA A 19 19.81 -25.76 -13.17
N ALA A 20 19.07 -25.52 -12.08
CA ALA A 20 18.56 -24.18 -11.71
C ALA A 20 19.31 -23.49 -10.55
N ALA A 21 20.50 -23.97 -10.17
CA ALA A 21 21.28 -23.43 -9.04
C ALA A 21 22.46 -22.52 -9.46
N ARG A 22 22.37 -21.82 -10.60
CA ARG A 22 23.49 -21.01 -11.12
C ARG A 22 23.19 -19.57 -11.53
N ASP A 23 21.99 -19.06 -11.30
CA ASP A 23 21.78 -17.62 -11.33
C ASP A 23 21.67 -17.13 -9.90
N GLY A 24 22.67 -16.35 -9.48
CA GLY A 24 22.72 -15.63 -8.21
C GLY A 24 21.66 -14.52 -8.16
N ALA A 25 20.39 -14.86 -8.36
CA ALA A 25 19.28 -14.02 -8.03
C ALA A 25 19.33 -13.78 -6.52
N ALA A 26 19.48 -12.51 -6.12
CA ALA A 26 19.36 -12.12 -4.73
C ALA A 26 18.04 -12.69 -4.19
N VAL A 27 18.13 -13.48 -3.12
CA VAL A 27 16.96 -14.00 -2.44
C VAL A 27 16.22 -12.78 -1.87
N PRO A 28 14.93 -12.58 -2.18
CA PRO A 28 14.16 -11.46 -1.63
C PRO A 28 14.18 -11.53 -0.10
N ARG A 29 14.35 -10.37 0.54
CA ARG A 29 14.57 -10.27 1.98
C ARG A 29 13.24 -9.90 2.61
N VAL A 30 12.47 -10.92 2.96
CA VAL A 30 11.21 -10.72 3.68
C VAL A 30 11.48 -10.23 5.10
N VAL A 31 10.83 -9.14 5.47
CA VAL A 31 10.96 -8.53 6.79
C VAL A 31 9.79 -8.99 7.65
N ARG A 32 10.10 -9.69 8.75
CA ARG A 32 9.09 -10.21 9.68
C ARG A 32 8.91 -9.24 10.85
N LEU A 33 7.72 -8.66 10.96
CA LEU A 33 7.32 -7.84 12.12
C LEU A 33 6.70 -8.74 13.19
N LEU A 34 7.42 -8.94 14.30
CA LEU A 34 6.89 -9.67 15.45
C LEU A 34 5.95 -8.78 16.27
N LEU A 35 4.68 -9.16 16.39
CA LEU A 35 3.76 -8.52 17.34
C LEU A 35 3.97 -9.16 18.72
N PRO A 36 4.42 -8.43 19.76
CA PRO A 36 4.63 -9.05 21.07
C PRO A 36 3.29 -9.46 21.71
N ASP A 37 3.31 -10.61 22.39
CA ASP A 37 2.17 -11.16 23.13
C ASP A 37 1.72 -10.21 24.25
N SER A 38 0.41 -10.01 24.35
CA SER A 38 -0.24 -9.18 25.36
C SER A 38 -0.23 -9.76 26.78
N GLY A 39 0.69 -10.68 27.10
CA GLY A 39 0.68 -11.39 28.38
C GLY A 39 2.01 -12.02 28.79
N SER A 40 2.96 -11.22 29.25
CA SER A 40 3.73 -11.54 30.47
C SER A 40 4.53 -10.33 30.96
N LEU A 41 4.11 -9.78 32.10
CA LEU A 41 4.97 -8.94 32.93
C LEU A 41 5.95 -9.86 33.67
N CYS A 42 7.12 -10.11 33.09
CA CYS A 42 8.27 -10.57 33.85
C CYS A 42 9.57 -10.19 33.13
N GLY A 43 10.21 -9.13 33.63
CA GLY A 43 11.66 -8.92 33.72
C GLY A 43 12.54 -9.23 32.49
N LEU A 44 13.18 -8.15 32.02
CA LEU A 44 14.42 -8.06 31.23
C LEU A 44 14.25 -7.97 29.70
N SER A 45 14.55 -6.76 29.20
CA SER A 45 14.80 -6.36 27.81
C SER A 45 13.70 -6.67 26.79
N GLY A 46 12.80 -5.71 26.58
CA GLY A 46 11.98 -5.60 25.37
C GLY A 46 12.88 -5.37 24.15
N LEU A 47 13.43 -6.46 23.61
CA LEU A 47 14.16 -6.49 22.36
C LEU A 47 13.21 -6.99 21.28
N TRP A 48 12.81 -6.08 20.39
CA TRP A 48 12.25 -6.44 19.09
C TRP A 48 13.24 -7.39 18.39
N ARG A 49 12.85 -8.65 18.18
CA ARG A 49 13.69 -9.64 17.53
C ARG A 49 13.36 -9.70 16.04
N TYR A 50 14.15 -9.00 15.24
CA TYR A 50 14.15 -9.17 13.79
C TYR A 50 14.85 -10.47 13.45
N SER A 51 14.22 -11.31 12.63
CA SER A 51 14.86 -12.49 12.08
C SER A 51 14.80 -12.42 10.56
N THR A 52 15.95 -12.29 9.90
CA THR A 52 16.09 -12.54 8.47
C THR A 52 16.03 -14.05 8.26
N CYS A 53 14.88 -14.57 7.84
CA CYS A 53 14.75 -15.98 7.45
C CYS A 53 15.14 -16.15 5.98
N LEU A 54 15.82 -17.25 5.67
CA LEU A 54 16.06 -17.68 4.29
C LEU A 54 14.71 -17.98 3.64
N ALA A 55 14.48 -17.48 2.41
CA ALA A 55 13.18 -17.48 1.73
C ALA A 55 12.58 -18.86 1.37
N ASN A 56 13.09 -19.95 1.92
CA ASN A 56 12.65 -21.31 1.60
C ASN A 56 11.36 -21.75 2.32
N ASP A 57 10.88 -21.00 3.32
CA ASP A 57 9.68 -21.35 4.11
C ASP A 57 8.56 -20.30 4.04
N LEU A 58 8.57 -19.41 3.04
CA LEU A 58 7.60 -18.33 2.96
C LEU A 58 6.41 -18.71 2.08
N ASN A 59 5.21 -18.26 2.51
CA ASN A 59 3.95 -18.38 1.79
C ASN A 59 4.12 -18.21 0.27
N PRO A 60 3.40 -18.98 -0.56
CA PRO A 60 3.44 -18.79 -2.00
C PRO A 60 3.21 -17.32 -2.35
N ARG A 61 3.95 -16.79 -3.33
CA ARG A 61 3.78 -15.42 -3.83
C ARG A 61 2.28 -15.13 -3.96
N PRO A 62 1.77 -14.04 -3.36
CA PRO A 62 0.36 -13.74 -3.41
C PRO A 62 -0.11 -13.65 -4.87
N PRO A 63 -1.36 -14.01 -5.18
CA PRO A 63 -1.85 -13.97 -6.55
C PRO A 63 -1.74 -12.54 -7.11
N ARG A 64 -1.16 -12.40 -8.31
CA ARG A 64 -0.96 -11.13 -9.05
C ARG A 64 -2.23 -10.29 -9.27
N LEU A 65 -3.39 -10.88 -9.06
CA LEU A 65 -4.69 -10.22 -9.06
C LEU A 65 -5.60 -11.10 -8.22
N SER A 66 -6.16 -10.56 -7.15
CA SER A 66 -7.30 -11.18 -6.48
C SER A 66 -8.51 -10.30 -6.71
N LYS A 67 -9.60 -10.94 -7.15
CA LYS A 67 -10.92 -10.33 -7.14
C LYS A 67 -11.50 -10.59 -5.76
N GLY A 68 -11.84 -9.53 -5.05
CA GLY A 68 -12.65 -9.69 -3.85
C GLY A 68 -14.01 -10.26 -4.18
N PRO A 69 -14.68 -10.91 -3.21
CA PRO A 69 -16.13 -10.96 -3.28
C PRO A 69 -16.65 -9.52 -3.44
N VAL A 70 -17.69 -9.33 -4.26
CA VAL A 70 -18.48 -8.10 -4.21
C VAL A 70 -19.09 -8.08 -2.81
N SER A 71 -18.44 -7.36 -1.89
CA SER A 71 -19.01 -7.14 -0.57
C SER A 71 -20.30 -6.36 -0.75
N ALA A 72 -21.38 -6.81 -0.11
CA ALA A 72 -22.62 -6.05 -0.06
C ALA A 72 -22.46 -4.73 0.75
N ALA A 73 -21.34 -4.59 1.45
CA ALA A 73 -21.02 -3.43 2.27
C ALA A 73 -19.98 -2.51 1.62
N ASP A 74 -20.09 -1.23 1.95
CA ASP A 74 -19.20 -0.17 1.47
C ASP A 74 -17.73 -0.50 1.74
N THR A 75 -16.88 -0.15 0.78
CA THR A 75 -15.43 -0.36 0.86
C THR A 75 -14.72 0.97 1.08
N TYR A 76 -13.95 1.07 2.15
CA TYR A 76 -13.17 2.24 2.54
C TYR A 76 -11.72 2.01 2.19
N ILE A 77 -11.13 2.92 1.43
CA ILE A 77 -9.77 2.79 0.90
C ILE A 77 -8.93 3.98 1.39
N VAL A 78 -7.76 3.67 1.95
CA VAL A 78 -6.77 4.62 2.46
C VAL A 78 -5.37 4.12 2.11
N SER A 79 -4.41 5.02 1.90
CA SER A 79 -3.00 4.70 1.59
C SER A 79 -2.04 5.48 2.48
N ASP A 80 -0.75 5.15 2.40
CA ASP A 80 0.34 6.00 2.91
C ASP A 80 0.14 6.40 4.37
N VAL A 81 -0.15 5.42 5.22
CA VAL A 81 -0.32 5.64 6.67
C VAL A 81 1.03 5.90 7.32
N HIS A 82 2.08 5.20 6.87
CA HIS A 82 3.46 5.34 7.35
C HIS A 82 3.60 5.16 8.88
N LEU A 83 3.07 4.07 9.43
CA LEU A 83 3.34 3.67 10.81
C LEU A 83 4.84 3.56 11.06
N GLY A 84 5.30 4.11 12.18
CA GLY A 84 6.73 4.27 12.51
C GLY A 84 7.30 5.62 12.08
N ASN A 85 6.61 6.38 11.23
CA ASN A 85 6.99 7.74 10.90
C ASN A 85 6.53 8.71 12.00
N ARG A 86 7.46 9.51 12.53
CA ARG A 86 7.16 10.51 13.57
C ARG A 86 6.16 11.60 13.17
N HIS A 87 5.90 11.76 11.88
CA HIS A 87 4.94 12.73 11.35
C HIS A 87 3.56 12.10 11.12
N CYS A 88 3.41 10.77 11.29
CA CYS A 88 2.12 10.10 11.18
C CYS A 88 1.12 10.70 12.17
N HIS A 89 -0.02 11.14 11.67
CA HIS A 89 -1.17 11.61 12.45
C HIS A 89 -1.92 10.41 13.04
N LEU A 90 -1.24 9.66 13.91
CA LEU A 90 -1.68 8.37 14.44
C LEU A 90 -3.07 8.44 15.13
N GLU A 91 -3.33 9.51 15.88
CA GLU A 91 -4.63 9.73 16.53
C GLU A 91 -5.76 9.90 15.50
N GLN A 92 -5.51 10.62 14.40
CA GLN A 92 -6.49 10.80 13.33
C GLN A 92 -6.78 9.47 12.62
N PHE A 93 -5.74 8.67 12.36
CA PHE A 93 -5.92 7.35 11.77
C PHE A 93 -6.66 6.39 12.72
N GLY A 94 -6.36 6.45 14.02
CA GLY A 94 -7.11 5.75 15.05
C GLY A 94 -8.59 6.11 15.03
N GLN A 95 -8.91 7.40 15.00
CA GLN A 95 -10.29 7.89 14.90
C GLN A 95 -10.99 7.41 13.62
N PHE A 96 -10.29 7.39 12.48
CA PHE A 96 -10.84 6.81 11.25
C PHE A 96 -11.23 5.35 11.43
N LEU A 97 -10.39 4.54 12.09
CA LEU A 97 -10.71 3.14 12.37
C LEU A 97 -11.90 2.99 13.35
N ASP A 98 -12.12 3.96 14.25
CA ASP A 98 -13.27 4.02 15.15
C ASP A 98 -14.56 4.39 14.40
N ASP A 99 -14.46 5.26 13.40
CA ASP A 99 -15.59 5.76 12.61
C ASP A 99 -16.03 4.79 11.49
N LEU A 100 -15.27 3.72 11.25
CA LEU A 100 -15.62 2.71 10.25
C LEU A 100 -16.94 2.00 10.60
N PRO A 101 -17.90 1.91 9.66
CA PRO A 101 -19.11 1.11 9.84
C PRO A 101 -18.79 -0.36 10.12
N ALA A 102 -19.64 -1.05 10.88
CA ALA A 102 -19.38 -2.42 11.34
C ALA A 102 -19.12 -3.42 10.19
N GLU A 103 -19.88 -3.31 9.10
CA GLU A 103 -19.79 -4.21 7.93
C GLU A 103 -18.79 -3.71 6.87
N ALA A 104 -18.15 -2.56 7.06
CA ALA A 104 -17.31 -1.95 6.04
C ALA A 104 -16.12 -2.84 5.66
N CYS A 105 -15.81 -2.94 4.37
CA CYS A 105 -14.54 -3.50 3.91
C CYS A 105 -13.46 -2.41 4.02
N LEU A 106 -12.28 -2.75 4.54
CA LEU A 106 -11.14 -1.83 4.66
C LEU A 106 -10.04 -2.26 3.70
N VAL A 107 -9.62 -1.35 2.80
CA VAL A 107 -8.48 -1.55 1.91
C VAL A 107 -7.37 -0.57 2.29
N LEU A 108 -6.23 -1.14 2.66
CA LEU A 108 -4.99 -0.46 2.97
C LEU A 108 -4.11 -0.47 1.70
N ASN A 109 -4.08 0.64 0.97
CA ASN A 109 -3.50 0.76 -0.37
C ASN A 109 -2.00 1.13 -0.35
N GLY A 110 -1.19 0.29 0.27
CA GLY A 110 0.27 0.40 0.32
C GLY A 110 0.81 1.46 1.27
N ASP A 111 2.09 1.31 1.62
CA ASP A 111 2.86 2.20 2.48
C ASP A 111 2.20 2.43 3.85
N ILE A 112 1.72 1.33 4.45
CA ILE A 112 1.13 1.37 5.79
C ILE A 112 2.22 1.35 6.85
N ILE A 113 3.34 0.66 6.58
CA ILE A 113 4.55 0.65 7.40
C ILE A 113 5.62 1.48 6.69
N ASP A 114 6.19 2.48 7.37
CA ASP A 114 7.20 3.36 6.75
C ASP A 114 8.56 2.65 6.57
N GLU A 115 9.05 1.96 7.59
CA GLU A 115 10.35 1.26 7.53
C GLU A 115 10.21 -0.12 8.18
N PRO A 116 9.87 -1.18 7.43
CA PRO A 116 9.63 -2.51 8.01
C PRO A 116 10.81 -3.09 8.81
N ASP A 117 12.04 -2.73 8.45
CA ASP A 117 13.27 -3.15 9.15
C ASP A 117 13.47 -2.43 10.51
N ASP A 118 12.79 -1.31 10.76
CA ASP A 118 12.94 -0.51 11.98
C ASP A 118 11.88 -0.90 13.04
N PRO A 119 12.18 -0.77 14.35
CA PRO A 119 11.19 -0.92 15.42
C PRO A 119 10.06 0.06 15.34
N LEU A 120 8.84 -0.46 15.19
CA LEU A 120 7.64 0.33 15.41
C LEU A 120 7.61 0.81 16.87
N PRO A 121 7.39 2.11 17.11
CA PRO A 121 7.03 2.59 18.43
C PRO A 121 5.79 1.88 18.95
N GLU A 122 5.66 1.80 20.27
CA GLU A 122 4.57 1.04 20.91
C GLU A 122 3.17 1.53 20.48
N ALA A 123 2.99 2.84 20.28
CA ALA A 123 1.73 3.41 19.81
C ALA A 123 1.37 2.94 18.38
N ASP A 124 2.34 2.97 17.46
CA ASP A 124 2.19 2.46 16.09
C ASP A 124 1.91 0.95 16.08
N ALA A 125 2.62 0.20 16.92
CA ALA A 125 2.39 -1.24 17.08
C ALA A 125 1.00 -1.56 17.62
N GLN A 126 0.41 -0.70 18.46
CA GLN A 126 -0.99 -0.83 18.90
C GLN A 126 -1.97 -0.66 17.74
N ILE A 127 -1.74 0.31 16.85
CA ILE A 127 -2.56 0.45 15.64
C ILE A 127 -2.40 -0.77 14.72
N LEU A 128 -1.18 -1.29 14.55
CA LEU A 128 -0.98 -2.51 13.76
C LEU A 128 -1.74 -3.71 14.34
N ARG A 129 -1.68 -3.92 15.66
CA ARG A 129 -2.48 -4.94 16.35
C ARG A 129 -3.99 -4.70 16.20
N ARG A 130 -4.42 -3.43 16.21
CA ARG A 130 -5.80 -3.05 15.96
C ARG A 130 -6.23 -3.45 14.55
N LEU A 131 -5.42 -3.20 13.52
CA LEU A 131 -5.71 -3.64 12.14
C LEU A 131 -5.85 -5.17 12.04
N VAL A 132 -4.98 -5.92 12.71
CA VAL A 132 -5.10 -7.38 12.83
C VAL A 132 -6.40 -7.78 13.53
N ALA A 133 -6.78 -7.10 14.61
CA ALA A 133 -8.04 -7.36 15.29
C ALA A 133 -9.27 -7.00 14.45
N GLU A 134 -9.21 -5.95 13.64
CA GLU A 134 -10.28 -5.59 12.69
C GLU A 134 -10.44 -6.63 11.59
N SER A 135 -9.35 -7.27 11.13
CA SER A 135 -9.43 -8.35 10.13
C SER A 135 -10.30 -9.53 10.58
N LYS A 136 -10.44 -9.76 11.89
CA LYS A 136 -11.29 -10.81 12.46
C LYS A 136 -12.78 -10.41 12.53
N LYS A 137 -13.11 -9.15 12.26
CA LYS A 137 -14.47 -8.58 12.31
C LYS A 137 -15.00 -8.20 10.94
N ARG A 138 -14.12 -7.73 10.05
CA ARG A 138 -14.44 -7.23 8.71
C ARG A 138 -13.35 -7.63 7.73
N GLN A 139 -13.66 -7.57 6.44
CA GLN A 139 -12.63 -7.80 5.43
C GLN A 139 -11.58 -6.68 5.47
N VAL A 140 -10.32 -7.07 5.63
CA VAL A 140 -9.16 -6.17 5.55
C VAL A 140 -8.24 -6.65 4.44
N VAL A 141 -8.05 -5.80 3.44
CA VAL A 141 -7.15 -6.05 2.30
C VAL A 141 -5.94 -5.13 2.43
N TRP A 142 -4.76 -5.71 2.35
CA TRP A 142 -3.50 -5.00 2.32
C TRP A 142 -2.90 -5.09 0.92
N VAL A 143 -2.96 -3.99 0.19
CA VAL A 143 -2.26 -3.85 -1.07
C VAL A 143 -0.83 -3.43 -0.76
N TYR A 144 0.16 -4.10 -1.32
CA TYR A 144 1.56 -3.74 -1.11
C TYR A 144 1.90 -2.38 -1.74
N GLY A 145 2.70 -1.58 -1.04
CA GLY A 145 3.37 -0.39 -1.55
C GLY A 145 4.88 -0.58 -1.61
N ASN A 146 5.62 0.49 -1.91
CA ASN A 146 7.07 0.39 -2.08
C ASN A 146 7.86 0.48 -0.77
N HIS A 147 7.25 0.92 0.34
CA HIS A 147 7.85 0.86 1.66
C HIS A 147 7.63 -0.51 2.31
N ASP A 148 6.52 -1.18 2.00
CA ASP A 148 6.11 -2.44 2.60
C ASP A 148 5.99 -3.63 1.62
N GLU A 149 6.67 -3.57 0.46
CA GLU A 149 6.66 -4.54 -0.66
C GLU A 149 6.81 -6.01 -0.24
N GLU A 150 7.61 -6.27 0.80
CA GLU A 150 7.90 -7.62 1.31
C GLU A 150 7.61 -7.73 2.83
N VAL A 151 6.70 -6.92 3.35
CA VAL A 151 6.33 -7.01 4.77
C VAL A 151 5.56 -8.30 5.04
N ALA A 152 5.99 -9.01 6.09
CA ALA A 152 5.26 -10.12 6.67
C ALA A 152 4.99 -9.82 8.14
N ILE A 153 3.72 -9.69 8.51
CA ILE A 153 3.32 -9.49 9.90
C ILE A 153 3.19 -10.87 10.56
N ASP A 154 3.83 -11.05 11.71
CA ASP A 154 3.64 -12.26 12.52
C ASP A 154 2.25 -12.24 13.17
N ASP A 155 1.49 -13.32 12.98
CA ASP A 155 0.03 -13.37 13.25
C ASP A 155 -0.73 -12.20 12.59
N ALA A 156 -0.75 -12.16 11.26
CA ALA A 156 -1.49 -11.16 10.50
C ALA A 156 -3.03 -11.29 10.60
N GLY A 157 -3.55 -12.21 11.42
CA GLY A 157 -4.98 -12.51 11.49
C GLY A 157 -5.54 -12.96 10.14
N GLU A 158 -6.60 -12.30 9.68
CA GLU A 158 -7.29 -12.60 8.42
C GLU A 158 -7.02 -11.55 7.33
N ILE A 159 -5.95 -10.74 7.48
CA ILE A 159 -5.56 -9.73 6.49
C ILE A 159 -5.16 -10.42 5.18
N GLN A 160 -5.73 -9.93 4.06
CA GLN A 160 -5.43 -10.41 2.72
C GLN A 160 -4.37 -9.54 2.06
N PHE A 161 -3.15 -10.07 1.89
CA PHE A 161 -2.06 -9.36 1.24
C PHE A 161 -2.04 -9.60 -0.28
N VAL A 162 -2.03 -8.52 -1.06
CA VAL A 162 -2.22 -8.57 -2.52
C VAL A 162 -1.37 -7.49 -3.21
N GLU A 163 -0.99 -7.70 -4.47
CA GLU A 163 -0.31 -6.64 -5.28
C GLU A 163 -1.31 -5.58 -5.79
N ARG A 164 -2.53 -6.02 -6.07
CA ARG A 164 -3.63 -5.18 -6.55
C ARG A 164 -4.97 -5.79 -6.16
N TRP A 165 -5.97 -4.93 -6.00
CA TRP A 165 -7.31 -5.31 -5.59
C TRP A 165 -8.37 -4.70 -6.50
N ILE A 166 -9.46 -5.42 -6.73
CA ILE A 166 -10.61 -4.89 -7.47
C ILE A 166 -11.79 -4.82 -6.51
N VAL A 167 -12.41 -3.64 -6.42
CA VAL A 167 -13.67 -3.44 -5.71
C VAL A 167 -14.81 -3.41 -6.73
N GLY A 168 -15.79 -4.29 -6.55
CA GLY A 168 -16.86 -4.50 -7.53
C GLY A 168 -16.28 -5.04 -8.86
N GLU A 169 -16.66 -4.41 -9.97
CA GLU A 169 -16.15 -4.77 -11.30
C GLU A 169 -15.29 -3.68 -11.95
N ARG A 170 -15.23 -2.48 -11.36
CA ARG A 170 -14.84 -1.25 -12.08
C ARG A 170 -13.87 -0.36 -11.33
N VAL A 171 -13.54 -0.65 -10.06
CA VAL A 171 -12.58 0.13 -9.27
C VAL A 171 -11.31 -0.70 -9.05
N LEU A 172 -10.21 -0.27 -9.65
CA LEU A 172 -8.88 -0.85 -9.45
C LEU A 172 -8.16 -0.12 -8.31
N VAL A 173 -7.65 -0.88 -7.36
CA VAL A 173 -6.83 -0.41 -6.23
C VAL A 173 -5.41 -0.94 -6.42
N MET A 174 -4.46 -0.03 -6.46
CA MET A 174 -3.03 -0.34 -6.52
C MET A 174 -2.22 0.85 -5.99
N HIS A 175 -1.05 0.62 -5.42
CA HIS A 175 -0.33 1.69 -4.73
C HIS A 175 0.17 2.80 -5.68
N GLY A 176 0.68 2.45 -6.86
CA GLY A 176 1.01 3.39 -7.96
C GLY A 176 2.50 3.71 -8.11
N ASP A 177 3.35 3.13 -7.28
CA ASP A 177 4.82 3.16 -7.38
C ASP A 177 5.34 2.56 -8.69
N GLU A 178 4.66 1.55 -9.26
CA GLU A 178 5.00 0.99 -10.58
C GLU A 178 4.93 2.02 -11.72
N HIS A 179 4.15 3.09 -11.55
CA HIS A 179 4.01 4.18 -12.53
C HIS A 179 5.04 5.28 -12.35
N ASP A 180 5.82 5.27 -11.27
CA ASP A 180 6.90 6.21 -11.03
C ASP A 180 8.24 5.68 -11.59
N ASP A 181 8.55 6.11 -12.80
CA ASP A 181 9.84 5.89 -13.47
C ASP A 181 10.67 7.19 -13.58
N LEU A 182 10.17 8.30 -13.03
CA LEU A 182 10.89 9.57 -13.01
C LEU A 182 11.81 9.69 -11.80
N MET A 183 11.43 9.07 -10.68
CA MET A 183 12.28 9.00 -9.50
C MET A 183 13.38 7.93 -9.67
N PRO A 184 14.64 8.23 -9.28
CA PRO A 184 15.69 7.22 -9.27
C PRO A 184 15.30 6.05 -8.37
N ARG A 185 15.09 4.87 -8.95
CA ARG A 185 14.81 3.61 -8.24
C ARG A 185 15.99 3.09 -7.41
N HIS A 186 17.08 3.85 -7.31
CA HIS A 186 18.31 3.39 -6.66
C HIS A 186 18.20 3.51 -5.14
N ASP A 187 17.96 2.38 -4.45
CA ASP A 187 17.92 2.27 -2.99
C ASP A 187 19.09 2.95 -2.28
N LEU A 188 20.28 2.93 -2.90
CA LEU A 188 21.47 3.58 -2.38
C LEU A 188 21.28 5.10 -2.24
N PHE A 189 20.64 5.76 -3.21
CA PHE A 189 20.38 7.19 -3.16
C PHE A 189 19.38 7.54 -2.06
N LYS A 190 18.27 6.79 -1.98
CA LYS A 190 17.27 6.93 -0.89
C LYS A 190 17.93 6.74 0.48
N ARG A 191 18.72 5.67 0.65
CA ARG A 191 19.46 5.37 1.91
C ARG A 191 20.48 6.44 2.27
N LEU A 192 21.23 6.96 1.29
CA LEU A 192 22.22 8.02 1.51
C LEU A 192 21.54 9.33 1.92
N PHE A 193 20.48 9.70 1.22
CA PHE A 193 19.69 10.89 1.54
C PHE A 193 19.08 10.79 2.95
N LYS A 194 18.47 9.64 3.30
CA LYS A 194 17.95 9.38 4.66
C LYS A 194 19.05 9.44 5.72
N LYS A 195 20.21 8.83 5.50
CA LYS A 195 21.37 8.91 6.42
C LYS A 195 21.83 10.35 6.64
N LEU A 196 21.93 11.13 5.57
CA LEU A 196 22.32 12.53 5.62
C LEU A 196 21.30 13.37 6.38
N HIS A 197 20.01 13.12 6.15
CA HIS A 197 18.92 13.78 6.87
C HIS A 197 18.95 13.44 8.37
N ARG A 198 19.02 12.16 8.75
CA ARG A 198 19.16 11.74 10.15
C ARG A 198 20.39 12.35 10.82
N PHE A 199 21.52 12.40 10.11
CA PHE A 199 22.74 13.03 10.59
C PHE A 199 22.54 14.54 10.82
N ARG A 200 21.87 15.24 9.89
CA ARG A 200 21.49 16.64 10.04
C ARG A 200 20.59 16.88 11.26
N ILE A 201 19.60 16.03 11.52
CA ILE A 201 18.76 16.14 12.73
C ILE A 201 19.61 15.94 13.98
N ARG A 202 20.53 14.98 13.96
CA ARG A 202 21.47 14.75 15.07
C ARG A 202 22.45 15.90 15.31
N LEU A 203 22.70 16.73 14.29
CA LEU A 203 23.46 17.98 14.41
C LEU A 203 22.62 19.17 14.93
N GLY A 204 21.35 18.95 15.32
CA GLY A 204 20.49 19.97 15.93
C GLY A 204 19.75 20.86 14.95
N PHE A 205 19.75 20.53 13.66
CA PHE A 205 18.93 21.24 12.69
C PHE A 205 17.46 20.86 12.82
N ALA A 206 16.58 21.82 12.56
CA ALA A 206 15.14 21.61 12.56
C ALA A 206 14.77 20.42 11.67
N ASP A 207 13.93 19.58 12.24
CA ASP A 207 13.36 18.47 11.54
C ASP A 207 12.33 18.94 10.53
N VAL A 208 12.47 18.46 9.30
CA VAL A 208 11.64 18.88 8.17
C VAL A 208 11.20 17.62 7.46
N HIS A 209 9.89 17.47 7.32
CA HIS A 209 9.26 16.37 6.61
C HIS A 209 9.76 16.37 5.16
N VAL A 210 10.12 15.20 4.61
CA VAL A 210 10.78 15.12 3.29
C VAL A 210 9.86 15.67 2.19
N ALA A 211 8.55 15.48 2.31
CA ALA A 211 7.58 16.04 1.39
C ALA A 211 7.56 17.58 1.42
N ASP A 212 7.88 18.22 2.54
CA ASP A 212 7.99 19.69 2.61
C ASP A 212 9.16 20.22 1.77
N TYR A 213 10.24 19.44 1.66
CA TYR A 213 11.37 19.80 0.79
C TYR A 213 11.01 19.63 -0.69
N ALA A 214 10.28 18.55 -1.03
CA ALA A 214 9.79 18.32 -2.39
C ALA A 214 8.80 19.42 -2.83
N LYS A 215 7.93 19.87 -1.92
CA LYS A 215 6.97 20.98 -2.16
C LYS A 215 7.63 22.33 -2.38
N LYS A 216 8.86 22.57 -1.89
CA LYS A 216 9.65 23.77 -2.25
C LYS A 216 9.97 23.83 -3.74
N TRP A 217 9.92 22.69 -4.44
CA TRP A 217 10.01 22.56 -5.89
C TRP A 217 8.64 22.20 -6.47
N GLY A 218 7.60 22.97 -6.11
CA GLY A 218 6.20 22.67 -6.43
C GLY A 218 5.91 22.39 -7.92
N PHE A 219 6.70 22.95 -8.84
CA PHE A 219 6.63 22.58 -10.25
C PHE A 219 7.00 21.11 -10.50
N LEU A 220 8.14 20.64 -9.97
CA LEU A 220 8.61 19.27 -10.13
C LEU A 220 7.66 18.28 -9.46
N TYR A 221 7.18 18.61 -8.25
CA TYR A 221 6.18 17.81 -7.55
C TYR A 221 4.90 17.63 -8.39
N ARG A 222 4.39 18.71 -8.98
CA ARG A 222 3.21 18.65 -9.86
C ARG A 222 3.46 17.85 -11.14
N VAL A 223 4.67 17.87 -11.68
CA VAL A 223 5.04 17.05 -12.85
C VAL A 223 5.04 15.57 -12.46
N LEU A 224 5.62 15.21 -11.31
CA LEU A 224 5.67 13.84 -10.81
C LEU A 224 4.26 13.28 -10.54
N THR A 225 3.44 14.00 -9.76
CA THR A 225 2.08 13.57 -9.43
C THR A 225 1.22 13.41 -10.68
N LYS A 226 1.30 14.36 -11.63
CA LYS A 226 0.59 14.27 -12.90
C LYS A 226 1.07 13.10 -13.76
N HIS A 227 2.36 12.80 -13.76
CA HIS A 227 2.93 11.70 -14.52
C HIS A 227 2.41 10.35 -14.03
N VAL A 228 2.45 10.11 -12.72
CA VAL A 228 1.89 8.92 -12.08
C VAL A 228 0.40 8.81 -12.38
N ALA A 229 -0.38 9.88 -12.17
CA ALA A 229 -1.81 9.88 -12.43
C ALA A 229 -2.15 9.57 -13.91
N THR A 230 -1.39 10.10 -14.86
CA THR A 230 -1.60 9.87 -16.30
C THR A 230 -1.36 8.40 -16.67
N LYS A 231 -0.30 7.80 -16.11
CA LYS A 231 0.00 6.38 -16.32
C LYS A 231 -1.03 5.45 -15.66
N ALA A 232 -1.44 5.78 -14.43
CA ALA A 232 -2.52 5.06 -13.75
C ALA A 232 -3.82 5.09 -14.58
N LEU A 233 -4.20 6.25 -15.12
CA LEU A 233 -5.37 6.36 -16.01
C LEU A 233 -5.20 5.57 -17.30
N HIS A 234 -3.99 5.52 -17.85
CA HIS A 234 -3.70 4.67 -19.00
C HIS A 234 -3.94 3.19 -18.65
N THR A 235 -3.43 2.71 -17.50
CA THR A 235 -3.68 1.35 -17.01
C THR A 235 -5.18 1.07 -16.85
N ALA A 236 -5.92 1.97 -16.19
CA ALA A 236 -7.38 1.85 -16.04
C ALA A 236 -8.08 1.75 -17.40
N THR A 237 -7.65 2.54 -18.38
CA THR A 237 -8.20 2.52 -19.74
C THR A 237 -7.90 1.21 -20.46
N THR A 238 -6.65 0.73 -20.40
CA THR A 238 -6.22 -0.49 -21.09
C THR A 238 -6.81 -1.75 -20.46
N GLU A 239 -7.03 -1.75 -19.15
CA GLU A 239 -7.59 -2.90 -18.42
C GLU A 239 -9.11 -2.82 -18.23
N GLY A 240 -9.73 -1.70 -18.61
CA GLY A 240 -11.20 -1.55 -18.64
C GLY A 240 -11.85 -1.17 -17.30
N TYR A 241 -11.13 -0.52 -16.38
CA TYR A 241 -11.65 -0.03 -15.10
C TYR A 241 -12.15 1.41 -15.21
N ASP A 242 -13.26 1.76 -14.57
CA ASP A 242 -13.82 3.12 -14.56
C ASP A 242 -13.07 4.04 -13.59
N VAL A 243 -12.59 3.47 -12.48
CA VAL A 243 -11.86 4.19 -11.44
C VAL A 243 -10.57 3.46 -11.11
N ILE A 244 -9.49 4.21 -10.94
CA ILE A 244 -8.25 3.72 -10.34
C ILE A 244 -7.91 4.57 -9.10
N THR A 245 -7.58 3.91 -8.00
CA THR A 245 -7.16 4.57 -6.76
C THR A 245 -5.74 4.19 -6.39
N CYS A 246 -4.94 5.20 -6.05
CA CYS A 246 -3.51 5.12 -5.75
C CYS A 246 -3.13 5.82 -4.44
N GLY A 247 -1.89 5.60 -4.04
CA GLY A 247 -1.16 6.31 -2.99
C GLY A 247 0.15 6.86 -3.53
N HIS A 248 1.28 6.58 -2.88
CA HIS A 248 2.68 6.77 -3.34
C HIS A 248 3.14 8.24 -3.47
N THR A 249 2.36 9.06 -4.17
CA THR A 249 2.73 10.47 -4.41
C THR A 249 2.39 11.40 -3.24
N HIS A 250 1.66 10.87 -2.25
CA HIS A 250 1.15 11.54 -1.06
C HIS A 250 0.26 12.77 -1.37
N ALA A 251 -0.11 12.97 -2.63
CA ALA A 251 -0.90 14.10 -3.08
C ALA A 251 -2.38 13.72 -3.16
N PRO A 252 -3.27 14.29 -2.34
CA PRO A 252 -4.70 14.09 -2.53
C PRO A 252 -5.13 14.63 -3.89
N ILE A 253 -5.63 13.76 -4.77
CA ILE A 253 -6.00 14.10 -6.15
C ILE A 253 -7.30 13.40 -6.52
N ASP A 254 -8.23 14.14 -7.11
CA ASP A 254 -9.38 13.61 -7.84
C ASP A 254 -9.35 14.19 -9.25
N MET A 255 -9.15 13.32 -10.24
CA MET A 255 -8.99 13.72 -11.64
C MET A 255 -9.76 12.78 -12.56
N THR A 256 -10.55 13.35 -13.46
CA THR A 256 -11.24 12.57 -14.50
C THR A 256 -10.71 12.92 -15.88
N VAL A 257 -10.35 11.90 -16.67
CA VAL A 257 -9.87 12.03 -18.05
C VAL A 257 -10.57 10.98 -18.91
N GLU A 258 -11.20 11.41 -20.00
CA GLU A 258 -11.86 10.51 -20.97
C GLU A 258 -12.85 9.51 -20.33
N GLY A 259 -13.57 9.95 -19.28
CA GLY A 259 -14.54 9.13 -18.56
C GLY A 259 -13.95 8.13 -17.56
N ARG A 260 -12.63 8.16 -17.33
CA ARG A 260 -11.93 7.39 -16.29
C ARG A 260 -11.53 8.32 -15.14
N ARG A 261 -11.72 7.88 -13.90
CA ARG A 261 -11.41 8.66 -12.69
C ARG A 261 -10.16 8.11 -12.00
N TYR A 262 -9.24 8.99 -11.65
CA TYR A 262 -8.07 8.72 -10.83
C TYR A 262 -8.26 9.37 -9.47
N LEU A 263 -8.05 8.58 -8.42
CA LEU A 263 -8.12 9.00 -7.03
C LEU A 263 -6.77 8.73 -6.36
N ASN A 264 -6.30 9.66 -5.56
CA ASN A 264 -5.15 9.47 -4.68
C ASN A 264 -5.51 9.90 -3.28
N THR A 265 -5.39 9.01 -2.28
CA THR A 265 -5.85 9.26 -0.92
C THR A 265 -4.94 10.19 -0.10
N GLY A 266 -3.82 10.63 -0.66
CA GLY A 266 -2.86 11.47 0.05
C GLY A 266 -2.03 10.66 1.03
N CYS A 267 -1.73 11.23 2.19
CA CYS A 267 -0.88 10.60 3.20
C CYS A 267 -1.29 11.02 4.60
N TRP A 268 -1.20 10.10 5.56
CA TRP A 268 -1.53 10.37 6.97
C TRP A 268 -0.40 11.06 7.73
N THR A 269 0.71 11.42 7.07
CA THR A 269 1.71 12.34 7.63
C THR A 269 1.43 13.81 7.30
N GLU A 270 0.35 14.08 6.56
CA GLU A 270 -0.08 15.40 6.15
C GLU A 270 -1.58 15.60 6.43
N THR A 271 -2.05 16.85 6.38
CA THR A 271 -3.47 17.16 6.56
C THR A 271 -3.97 18.03 5.41
N PRO A 272 -5.17 17.77 4.89
CA PRO A 272 -6.04 16.63 5.20
C PRO A 272 -5.59 15.34 4.49
N ALA A 273 -5.73 14.19 5.17
CA ALA A 273 -5.76 12.89 4.51
C ALA A 273 -7.11 12.71 3.81
N PHE A 274 -7.20 11.84 2.81
CA PHE A 274 -8.46 11.55 2.12
C PHE A 274 -8.80 10.06 2.18
N VAL A 275 -10.09 9.77 2.07
CA VAL A 275 -10.65 8.43 2.05
C VAL A 275 -11.49 8.28 0.79
N VAL A 276 -11.31 7.18 0.08
CA VAL A 276 -12.20 6.76 -1.00
C VAL A 276 -13.22 5.78 -0.44
N ILE A 277 -14.49 5.96 -0.77
CA ILE A 277 -15.57 5.07 -0.34
C ILE A 277 -16.27 4.56 -1.59
N VAL A 278 -16.25 3.24 -1.79
CA VAL A 278 -16.93 2.57 -2.89
C VAL A 278 -18.20 1.93 -2.33
N HIS A 279 -19.36 2.31 -2.86
CA HIS A 279 -20.67 1.80 -2.50
C HIS A 279 -21.50 1.50 -3.76
N GLU A 280 -22.70 0.95 -3.62
CA GLU A 280 -23.51 0.52 -4.77
C GLU A 280 -23.82 1.67 -5.75
N GLU A 281 -24.10 2.87 -5.22
CA GLU A 281 -24.42 4.06 -6.04
C GLU A 281 -23.19 4.69 -6.74
N GLY A 282 -21.95 4.39 -6.33
CA GLY A 282 -20.77 5.06 -6.87
C GLY A 282 -19.54 5.09 -5.97
N VAL A 283 -18.71 6.12 -6.18
CA VAL A 283 -17.44 6.31 -5.47
C VAL A 283 -17.37 7.73 -4.91
N ASP A 284 -17.34 7.82 -3.59
CA ASP A 284 -17.13 9.06 -2.86
C ASP A 284 -15.65 9.26 -2.55
N TYR A 285 -15.22 10.52 -2.52
CA TYR A 285 -13.85 10.92 -2.20
C TYR A 285 -13.89 12.14 -1.28
N ARG A 286 -13.47 11.97 -0.02
CA ARG A 286 -13.64 13.00 1.02
C ARG A 286 -12.42 13.14 1.93
N PRO A 287 -12.14 14.35 2.44
CA PRO A 287 -11.10 14.55 3.44
C PRO A 287 -11.49 13.91 4.78
N PHE A 288 -10.49 13.54 5.56
CA PHE A 288 -10.63 13.06 6.94
C PHE A 288 -9.73 13.85 7.90
N PRO A 289 -10.24 14.28 9.08
CA PRO A 289 -11.65 14.22 9.49
C PRO A 289 -12.52 15.13 8.60
N SER A 290 -13.78 14.74 8.36
CA SER A 290 -14.69 15.55 7.56
C SER A 290 -14.92 16.90 8.24
N THR A 291 -14.70 17.99 7.51
CA THR A 291 -15.11 19.31 8.01
C THR A 291 -16.63 19.41 7.91
N ASN A 292 -17.29 20.13 8.83
CA ASN A 292 -18.76 20.25 8.94
C ASN A 292 -19.46 20.90 7.71
N GLY A 293 -18.84 20.95 6.53
CA GLY A 293 -19.37 21.46 5.27
C GLY A 293 -19.39 20.47 4.09
N ASP A 294 -18.80 19.26 4.21
CA ASP A 294 -18.63 18.34 3.07
C ASP A 294 -19.83 17.41 2.77
N VAL A 295 -20.98 17.60 3.43
CA VAL A 295 -22.16 16.72 3.27
C VAL A 295 -23.00 17.03 2.01
N THR A 296 -22.61 17.96 1.14
CA THR A 296 -23.42 18.27 -0.06
C THR A 296 -22.59 18.48 -1.33
N GLY A 297 -22.27 17.38 -2.00
CA GLY A 297 -21.75 17.34 -3.37
C GLY A 297 -22.81 16.85 -4.38
N GLY A 298 -23.81 17.68 -4.66
CA GLY A 298 -24.56 17.74 -5.92
C GLY A 298 -25.19 16.46 -6.54
N ARG A 299 -26.39 16.08 -6.10
CA ARG A 299 -27.41 15.51 -7.01
C ARG A 299 -28.06 16.65 -7.79
N GLU A 300 -27.53 17.02 -8.95
CA GLU A 300 -28.32 17.70 -9.99
C GLU A 300 -28.86 16.64 -10.96
N ALA A 301 -30.18 16.44 -10.91
CA ALA A 301 -30.89 15.62 -11.88
C ALA A 301 -30.87 16.30 -13.27
N PRO A 302 -30.72 15.56 -14.37
CA PRO A 302 -30.79 16.14 -15.70
C PRO A 302 -32.22 16.65 -15.96
N ARG A 303 -32.32 17.91 -16.39
CA ARG A 303 -33.52 18.45 -17.06
C ARG A 303 -33.45 18.13 -18.54
#